data_AF-A0A0U2R8S2-F1
#
_entry.id   AF-A0A0U2R8S2-F1
#
_cell.length_a   1.000
_cell.length_b   1.000
_cell.length_c   1.000
_cell.angle_alpha   90.00
_cell.angle_beta   90.00
_cell.angle_gamma   90.00
#
_symmetry.space_group_name_H-M   'P 1'
#
loop_
_entity.id
_entity.type
_entity.pdbx_description
1 polymer ?
#
loop_
_entity_poly.entity_id
_entity_poly.type
_entity_poly.pdbx_seq_one_letter_code
_entity_poly.pdbx_strand_id
1 'polypeptide(L)'
;MFDLSLEVLRVVEDAAIAAARTMGMGDPNTADHAAVEAMRRCLDTTPIEGTIVIGEGERDRAPMLFIGEKVGANKDHPDAERVDIAVDPLEGTNLCATGGAGAITVLAASEKGGTVS
;
A
#
# COMPACT_ATOMS: atom_id res chain seq x y z
N MET A 1 -23.93 3.18 0.52
CA MET A 1 -23.03 4.26 0.94
C MET A 1 -21.64 3.66 0.87
N PHE A 2 -20.92 3.93 -0.21
CA PHE A 2 -19.52 3.56 -0.36
C PHE A 2 -18.69 4.64 0.34
N ASP A 3 -17.77 4.25 1.21
CA ASP A 3 -16.87 5.17 1.89
C ASP A 3 -15.44 4.67 1.70
N LEU A 4 -14.73 5.32 0.76
CA LEU A 4 -13.35 4.98 0.44
C LEU A 4 -12.44 5.06 1.67
N SER A 5 -12.73 5.94 2.63
CA SER A 5 -11.90 6.12 3.83
C SER A 5 -11.86 4.86 4.70
N LEU A 6 -12.98 4.14 4.82
CA LEU A 6 -13.05 2.88 5.57
C LEU A 6 -12.38 1.73 4.82
N GLU A 7 -12.42 1.72 3.49
CA GLU A 7 -11.72 0.69 2.73
C GLU A 7 -10.21 0.87 2.78
N VAL A 8 -9.69 2.10 2.63
CA VAL A 8 -8.25 2.34 2.75
C VAL A 8 -7.72 2.19 4.18
N LEU A 9 -8.56 2.39 5.19
CA LEU A 9 -8.23 2.06 6.58
C LEU A 9 -7.85 0.57 6.72
N ARG A 10 -8.64 -0.33 6.13
CA ARG A 10 -8.36 -1.78 6.16
C ARG A 10 -7.04 -2.12 5.48
N VAL A 11 -6.70 -1.40 4.39
CA VAL A 11 -5.45 -1.59 3.65
C VAL A 11 -4.24 -1.34 4.54
N VAL A 12 -4.23 -0.24 5.31
CA VAL A 12 -3.12 0.07 6.21
C VAL A 12 -3.09 -0.82 7.45
N GLU A 13 -4.26 -1.23 7.97
CA GLU A 13 -4.36 -2.18 9.09
C GLU A 13 -3.79 -3.56 8.74
N ASP A 14 -4.17 -4.12 7.58
CA ASP A 14 -3.67 -5.43 7.14
C ASP A 14 -2.16 -5.42 6.92
N ALA A 15 -1.64 -4.34 6.32
CA ALA A 15 -0.20 -4.14 6.16
C ALA A 15 0.54 -4.05 7.50
N ALA A 16 0.00 -3.28 8.45
CA ALA A 16 0.60 -3.10 9.78
C ALA A 16 0.62 -4.41 10.56
N ILE A 17 -0.46 -5.19 10.51
CA ILE A 17 -0.54 -6.50 11.17
C ILE A 17 0.47 -7.47 10.55
N ALA A 18 0.64 -7.46 9.22
CA ALA A 18 1.60 -8.32 8.54
C ALA A 18 3.05 -7.96 8.94
N ALA A 19 3.42 -6.68 8.90
CA ALA A 19 4.72 -6.19 9.35
C ALA A 19 4.97 -6.46 10.84
N ALA A 20 3.97 -6.27 11.70
CA ALA A 20 4.13 -6.50 13.14
C ALA A 20 4.47 -7.96 13.48
N ARG A 21 4.06 -8.93 12.64
CA ARG A 21 4.41 -10.35 12.83
C ARG A 21 5.87 -10.67 12.56
N THR A 22 6.59 -9.80 11.86
CA THR A 22 8.03 -9.95 11.56
C THR A 22 8.90 -9.09 12.48
N MET A 23 8.28 -8.32 13.37
CA MET A 23 8.97 -7.39 14.26
C MET A 23 10.01 -8.12 15.14
N GLY A 24 11.21 -7.57 15.22
CA GLY A 24 12.29 -8.14 16.05
C GLY A 24 13.02 -9.36 15.46
N MET A 25 12.69 -9.77 14.22
CA MET A 25 13.38 -10.88 13.54
C MET A 25 14.75 -10.49 12.98
N GLY A 26 15.12 -9.21 12.98
CA GLY A 26 16.38 -8.72 12.44
C GLY A 26 16.45 -8.73 10.90
N ASP A 27 15.32 -8.91 10.22
CA ASP A 27 15.23 -8.93 8.76
C ASP A 27 14.27 -7.84 8.25
N PRO A 28 14.79 -6.68 7.81
CA PRO A 28 13.97 -5.60 7.29
C PRO A 28 13.30 -5.92 5.96
N ASN A 29 13.92 -6.76 5.12
CA ASN A 29 13.37 -7.10 3.80
C ASN A 29 12.16 -8.02 3.95
N THR A 30 12.21 -8.95 4.90
CA THR A 30 11.05 -9.81 5.21
C THR A 30 9.89 -9.00 5.77
N ALA A 31 10.17 -8.00 6.62
CA ALA A 31 9.14 -7.12 7.17
C ALA A 31 8.46 -6.27 6.10
N ASP A 32 9.28 -5.66 5.23
CA ASP A 32 8.83 -4.87 4.10
C ASP A 32 7.97 -5.70 3.14
N HIS A 33 8.48 -6.86 2.73
CA HIS A 33 7.78 -7.76 1.82
C HIS A 33 6.42 -8.22 2.39
N ALA A 34 6.34 -8.53 3.68
CA ALA A 34 5.09 -8.91 4.33
C ALA A 34 4.05 -7.79 4.27
N ALA A 35 4.48 -6.53 4.45
CA ALA A 35 3.62 -5.37 4.39
C ALA A 35 3.16 -5.06 2.96
N VAL A 36 4.09 -5.06 1.99
CA VAL A 36 3.81 -4.87 0.54
C VAL A 36 2.78 -5.88 0.06
N GLU A 37 2.97 -7.16 0.35
CA GLU A 37 2.03 -8.22 -0.07
C GLU A 37 0.64 -8.07 0.57
N ALA A 38 0.58 -7.73 1.85
CA ALA A 38 -0.69 -7.55 2.55
C ALA A 38 -1.45 -6.34 2.00
N MET A 39 -0.77 -5.19 1.88
CA MET A 39 -1.32 -3.97 1.30
C MET A 39 -1.83 -4.22 -0.12
N ARG A 40 -1.01 -4.84 -0.97
CA ARG A 40 -1.36 -5.10 -2.38
C ARG A 40 -2.58 -5.99 -2.51
N ARG A 41 -2.68 -7.06 -1.71
CA ARG A 41 -3.84 -7.97 -1.71
C ARG A 41 -5.11 -7.28 -1.23
N CYS A 42 -5.01 -6.44 -0.20
CA CYS A 42 -6.17 -5.71 0.30
C CYS A 42 -6.69 -4.74 -0.77
N LEU A 43 -5.78 -4.00 -1.43
CA LEU A 43 -6.10 -3.11 -2.55
C LEU A 43 -6.78 -3.82 -3.74
N ASP A 44 -6.47 -5.08 -4.04
CA ASP A 44 -7.16 -5.83 -5.11
C ASP A 44 -8.67 -6.00 -4.85
N THR A 45 -9.11 -5.87 -3.60
CA THR A 45 -10.53 -6.03 -3.23
C THR A 45 -11.26 -4.70 -3.03
N THR A 46 -10.53 -3.58 -2.95
CA THR A 46 -11.10 -2.24 -2.81
C THR A 46 -11.83 -1.84 -4.09
N PRO A 47 -13.09 -1.38 -4.06
CA PRO A 47 -13.89 -1.17 -5.27
C PRO A 47 -13.61 0.17 -5.98
N ILE A 48 -12.35 0.38 -6.38
CA ILE A 48 -11.85 1.58 -7.09
C ILE A 48 -11.13 1.21 -8.40
N GLU A 49 -10.94 2.20 -9.29
CA GLU A 49 -9.88 2.19 -10.31
C GLU A 49 -8.66 2.93 -9.74
N GLY A 50 -7.84 2.23 -8.97
CA GLY A 50 -6.65 2.78 -8.33
C GLY A 50 -5.43 2.80 -9.27
N THR A 51 -4.64 3.86 -9.19
CA THR A 51 -3.32 3.95 -9.84
C THR A 51 -2.27 4.30 -8.79
N ILE A 52 -1.24 3.46 -8.67
CA ILE A 52 -0.09 3.80 -7.82
C ILE A 52 0.68 4.93 -8.49
N VAL A 53 0.78 6.07 -7.83
CA VAL A 53 1.57 7.22 -8.32
C VAL A 53 2.86 7.42 -7.54
N ILE A 54 2.90 6.92 -6.29
CA ILE A 54 4.10 6.81 -5.44
C ILE A 54 4.03 5.43 -4.78
N GLY A 55 5.11 4.66 -4.82
CA GLY A 55 5.18 3.34 -4.19
C GLY A 55 6.61 2.80 -4.14
N GLU A 56 6.75 1.48 -4.15
CA GLU A 56 8.01 0.74 -3.93
C GLU A 56 9.12 1.06 -4.95
N GLY A 57 8.74 1.62 -6.10
CA GLY A 57 9.66 2.12 -7.11
C GLY A 57 9.14 1.95 -8.52
N GLU A 58 10.07 1.97 -9.47
CA GLU A 58 9.80 1.72 -10.88
C GLU A 58 9.48 0.24 -11.14
N ARG A 59 8.70 -0.06 -12.20
CA ARG A 59 8.23 -1.42 -12.52
C ARG A 59 9.35 -2.45 -12.71
N ASP A 60 10.53 -2.02 -13.14
CA ASP A 60 11.71 -2.87 -13.30
C ASP A 60 12.37 -3.25 -11.97
N ARG A 61 12.15 -2.45 -10.92
CA ARG A 61 12.75 -2.60 -9.59
C ARG A 61 11.78 -3.12 -8.54
N ALA A 62 10.48 -2.90 -8.72
CA ALA A 62 9.44 -3.32 -7.80
C ALA A 62 8.41 -4.24 -8.49
N PRO A 63 8.24 -5.50 -8.04
CA PRO A 63 7.29 -6.43 -8.66
C PRO A 63 5.82 -6.12 -8.34
N MET A 64 5.57 -5.38 -7.25
CA MET A 64 4.26 -4.96 -6.77
C MET A 64 4.37 -3.53 -6.23
N LEU A 65 3.24 -2.82 -6.21
CA LEU A 65 3.10 -1.42 -5.81
C LEU A 65 4.09 -0.50 -6.52
N PHE A 66 4.38 -0.79 -7.79
CA PHE A 66 5.24 0.04 -8.61
C PHE A 66 4.49 1.23 -9.19
N ILE A 67 5.21 2.29 -9.54
CA ILE A 67 4.63 3.50 -10.14
C ILE A 67 3.93 3.17 -11.46
N GLY A 68 2.65 3.52 -11.55
CA GLY A 68 1.75 3.22 -12.65
C GLY A 68 0.98 1.91 -12.52
N GLU A 69 1.17 1.12 -11.46
CA GLU A 69 0.39 -0.10 -11.25
C GLU A 69 -1.10 0.21 -11.08
N LYS A 70 -1.95 -0.59 -11.75
CA LYS A 70 -3.41 -0.55 -11.61
C LYS A 70 -3.87 -1.52 -10.53
N VAL A 71 -4.59 -0.99 -9.54
CA VAL A 71 -5.09 -1.72 -8.37
C VAL A 71 -6.58 -1.47 -8.16
N GLY A 72 -7.24 -2.27 -7.33
CA GLY A 72 -8.68 -2.20 -7.11
C GLY A 72 -9.48 -3.26 -7.87
N ALA A 73 -10.61 -3.66 -7.29
CA ALA A 73 -11.54 -4.63 -7.87
C ALA A 73 -12.21 -4.10 -9.15
N ASN A 74 -12.27 -2.78 -9.30
CA ASN A 74 -12.91 -2.10 -10.41
C ASN A 74 -11.90 -1.48 -11.39
N LYS A 75 -10.64 -1.91 -11.36
CA LYS A 75 -9.55 -1.33 -12.18
C LYS A 75 -9.76 -1.36 -13.69
N ASP A 76 -10.66 -2.21 -14.17
CA ASP A 76 -11.03 -2.34 -15.59
C ASP A 76 -12.48 -1.85 -15.87
N HIS A 77 -13.16 -1.24 -14.89
CA HIS A 77 -14.54 -0.81 -15.02
C HIS A 77 -14.63 0.67 -15.48
N PRO A 78 -15.31 0.98 -16.60
CA PRO A 78 -15.26 2.30 -17.23
C PRO A 78 -15.83 3.44 -16.37
N ASP A 79 -16.81 3.13 -15.53
CA ASP A 79 -17.48 4.09 -14.63
C ASP A 79 -16.95 4.08 -13.19
N ALA A 80 -15.82 3.41 -12.95
CA ALA A 80 -15.24 3.38 -11.61
C ALA A 80 -14.64 4.73 -11.21
N GLU A 81 -14.69 5.00 -9.90
CA GLU A 81 -14.00 6.14 -9.31
C GLU A 81 -12.48 5.95 -9.47
N ARG A 82 -11.83 6.94 -10.10
CA ARG A 82 -10.39 6.91 -10.38
C ARG A 82 -9.63 7.59 -9.28
N VAL A 83 -8.73 6.84 -8.67
CA VAL A 83 -8.01 7.28 -7.48
C VAL A 83 -6.52 7.14 -7.73
N ASP A 84 -5.77 8.22 -7.52
CA ASP A 84 -4.33 8.18 -7.43
C ASP A 84 -3.94 7.84 -6.00
N ILE A 85 -3.04 6.87 -5.85
CA ILE A 85 -2.67 6.27 -4.58
C ILE A 85 -1.16 6.40 -4.39
N ALA A 86 -0.77 6.97 -3.26
CA ALA A 86 0.59 6.94 -2.75
C ALA A 86 0.65 5.97 -1.58
N VAL A 87 1.63 5.06 -1.60
CA VAL A 87 1.82 4.06 -0.54
C VAL A 87 3.23 4.09 0.03
N ASP A 88 3.30 3.81 1.32
CA ASP A 88 4.48 3.29 1.99
C ASP A 88 4.02 2.12 2.88
N PRO A 89 4.10 0.88 2.36
CA PRO A 89 3.63 -0.31 3.07
C PRO A 89 4.31 -0.50 4.42
N LEU A 90 5.57 -0.09 4.58
CA LEU A 90 6.28 -0.11 5.84
C LEU A 90 7.38 0.97 5.89
N GLU A 91 7.02 2.16 6.38
CA GLU A 91 8.00 3.19 6.70
C GLU A 91 8.75 2.76 7.96
N GLY A 92 10.08 2.84 7.92
CA GLY A 92 10.94 2.38 9.01
C GLY A 92 11.11 0.86 9.10
N THR A 93 11.38 0.17 7.98
CA THR A 93 11.65 -1.28 7.93
C THR A 93 12.70 -1.77 8.95
N ASN A 94 13.79 -1.01 9.13
CA ASN A 94 14.81 -1.29 10.15
C ASN A 94 14.28 -1.18 11.58
N LEU A 95 13.38 -0.23 11.85
CA LEU A 95 12.74 -0.08 13.15
C LEU A 95 11.84 -1.29 13.42
N CYS A 96 11.03 -1.71 12.45
CA CYS A 96 10.23 -2.93 12.55
C CYS A 96 11.12 -4.16 12.82
N ALA A 97 12.16 -4.37 12.00
CA ALA A 97 13.07 -5.51 12.13
C ALA A 97 13.78 -5.58 13.49
N THR A 98 14.04 -4.44 14.12
CA THR A 98 14.71 -4.35 15.43
C THR A 98 13.76 -4.19 16.62
N GLY A 99 12.46 -4.02 16.39
CA GLY A 99 11.48 -3.71 17.43
C GLY A 99 11.58 -2.28 17.97
N GLY A 100 12.20 -1.37 17.20
CA GLY A 100 12.24 0.06 17.50
C GLY A 100 10.89 0.74 17.31
N ALA A 101 10.65 1.80 18.08
CA ALA A 101 9.45 2.62 17.93
C ALA A 101 9.50 3.46 16.64
N GLY A 102 8.34 3.72 16.05
CA GLY A 102 8.19 4.66 14.93
C GLY A 102 7.97 4.03 13.55
N ALA A 103 8.01 2.70 13.43
CA ALA A 103 7.56 2.03 12.19
C ALA A 103 6.05 2.24 11.98
N ILE A 104 5.63 2.54 10.76
CA ILE A 104 4.24 2.87 10.40
C ILE A 104 3.90 2.44 8.98
N THR A 105 2.64 2.11 8.72
CA THR A 105 2.12 1.86 7.37
C THR A 105 1.31 3.06 6.91
N VAL A 106 1.50 3.49 5.67
CA VAL A 106 0.95 4.76 5.16
C VAL A 106 0.30 4.55 3.80
N LEU A 107 -0.86 5.17 3.62
CA LEU A 107 -1.53 5.30 2.34
C LEU A 107 -2.16 6.69 2.25
N ALA A 108 -1.97 7.35 1.12
CA ALA A 108 -2.70 8.55 0.74
C ALA A 108 -3.44 8.32 -0.58
N ALA A 109 -4.65 8.85 -0.66
CA ALA A 109 -5.53 8.70 -1.82
C ALA A 109 -6.08 10.08 -2.22
N SER A 110 -6.16 10.31 -3.52
CA SER A 110 -6.74 11.53 -4.09
C SER A 110 -7.47 11.19 -5.38
N GLU A 111 -8.37 12.08 -5.82
CA GLU A 111 -8.83 12.08 -7.21
C GLU A 111 -7.62 12.09 -8.16
N LYS A 112 -7.80 11.48 -9.34
CA LYS A 112 -6.78 11.42 -10.38
C LYS A 112 -6.20 12.80 -10.72
N GLY A 113 -4.88 12.93 -10.65
CA GLY A 113 -4.11 14.16 -10.87
C GLY A 113 -3.95 15.05 -9.63
N GLY A 114 -4.50 14.66 -8.47
CA GLY A 114 -4.40 15.43 -7.23
C GLY A 114 -3.15 15.15 -6.38
N THR A 115 -2.38 14.12 -6.72
CA THR A 115 -1.09 13.81 -6.08
C THR A 115 0.05 14.24 -6.98
N VAL A 116 1.08 14.88 -6.42
CA VAL A 116 2.33 15.17 -7.14
C VAL A 116 3.19 13.91 -7.11
N SER A 117 3.44 13.33 -8.28
CA SER A 117 4.37 12.22 -8.50
C SER A 117 5.81 12.72 -8.61
#